data_AF-A0A7K2WH53-F1
#
_entry.id   AF-A0A7K2WH53-F1
#
_cell.length_a   1.000
_cell.length_b   1.000
_cell.length_c   1.000
_cell.angle_alpha   90.00
_cell.angle_beta   90.00
_cell.angle_gamma   90.00
#
_symmetry.space_group_name_H-M   'P 1'
#
loop_
_entity.id
_entity.type
_entity.pdbx_description
1 polymer ?
#
loop_
_entity_poly.entity_id
_entity_poly.type
_entity_poly.pdbx_seq_one_letter_code
_entity_poly.pdbx_strand_id
1 'polypeptide(L)'
;MGMPEGARKPEEQRLGPVIRRREQVQAGTTDQRLLDTEGDSEWVHTDPWRVMRIQSEFVEGFGALAELPSAISVFGSARTPAGTPEYEAGTRIGRALVEAGFAVITGGGPGAMEAANKGAREAKGVSVGLGIELPFEQGLNPHVDIGVNFRYFFVRKTMFVKYAQGFVVLPGGLGTLDELFEALTLVQTRKVTRFPIVLFGTAYWGGLVEWLRNTVVAQGKASEKDLLLFHLTDDVEEAVALVTKETGK
;
A
#
# COMPACT_ATOMS: atom_id res chain seq x y z
N MET A 1 31.18 -23.12 -22.68
CA MET A 1 31.95 -23.92 -23.67
C MET A 1 32.86 -22.99 -24.46
N GLY A 2 34.19 -23.20 -24.43
CA GLY A 2 35.15 -22.34 -25.14
C GLY A 2 34.94 -22.37 -26.65
N MET A 3 35.28 -21.28 -27.35
CA MET A 3 35.32 -21.26 -28.83
C MET A 3 36.13 -22.47 -29.31
N PRO A 4 35.64 -23.26 -30.29
CA PRO A 4 36.39 -24.40 -30.80
C PRO A 4 37.78 -23.93 -31.23
N GLU A 5 38.83 -24.67 -30.85
CA GLU A 5 40.21 -24.38 -31.23
C GLU A 5 40.29 -24.14 -32.74
N GLY A 6 40.62 -22.92 -33.15
CA GLY A 6 40.71 -22.51 -34.56
C GLY A 6 39.69 -21.46 -35.03
N ALA A 7 38.71 -21.06 -34.22
CA ALA A 7 37.76 -20.02 -34.61
C ALA A 7 38.44 -18.62 -34.66
N ARG A 8 38.53 -18.03 -35.87
CA ARG A 8 39.11 -16.70 -36.11
C ARG A 8 38.33 -15.64 -35.33
N LYS A 9 39.02 -14.80 -34.54
CA LYS A 9 38.40 -13.63 -33.90
C LYS A 9 37.83 -12.71 -35.00
N PRO A 10 36.55 -12.31 -34.93
CA PRO A 10 35.98 -11.39 -35.90
C PRO A 10 36.69 -10.03 -35.85
N GLU A 11 36.88 -9.39 -37.01
CA GLU A 11 37.57 -8.08 -37.10
C GLU A 11 36.75 -6.92 -36.53
N GLU A 12 35.42 -7.07 -36.52
CA GLU A 12 34.45 -6.10 -36.01
C GLU A 12 33.33 -6.82 -35.24
N GLN A 13 32.93 -6.27 -34.10
CA GLN A 13 31.81 -6.72 -33.28
C GLN A 13 30.84 -5.55 -33.08
N ARG A 14 29.55 -5.76 -33.38
CA ARG A 14 28.48 -4.77 -33.14
C ARG A 14 27.57 -5.27 -32.01
N LEU A 15 27.54 -4.52 -30.90
CA LEU A 15 26.77 -4.82 -29.69
C LEU A 15 25.78 -3.69 -29.45
N GLY A 16 24.62 -3.74 -30.11
CA GLY A 16 23.64 -2.65 -30.10
C GLY A 16 24.25 -1.35 -30.64
N PRO A 17 24.27 -0.24 -29.86
CA PRO A 17 24.85 1.03 -30.30
C PRO A 17 26.38 1.05 -30.30
N VAL A 18 27.06 0.01 -29.81
CA VAL A 18 28.53 -0.02 -29.65
C VAL A 18 29.19 -0.85 -30.74
N ILE A 19 30.20 -0.28 -31.43
CA ILE A 19 31.06 -0.98 -32.39
C ILE A 19 32.45 -1.16 -31.77
N ARG A 20 32.99 -2.38 -31.84
CA ARG A 20 34.36 -2.72 -31.40
C ARG A 20 35.15 -3.34 -32.54
N ARG A 21 36.43 -2.98 -32.66
CA ARG A 21 37.34 -3.44 -33.72
C ARG A 21 38.71 -3.78 -33.15
N ARG A 22 39.47 -4.58 -33.90
CA ARG A 22 40.87 -4.94 -33.57
C ARG A 22 40.95 -5.56 -32.16
N GLU A 23 41.87 -5.08 -31.33
CA GLU A 23 42.12 -5.58 -29.97
C GLU A 23 40.95 -5.36 -29.00
N GLN A 24 39.96 -4.53 -29.37
CA GLN A 24 38.78 -4.28 -28.55
C GLN A 24 37.70 -5.36 -28.70
N VAL A 25 37.84 -6.30 -29.66
CA VAL A 25 36.89 -7.42 -29.84
C VAL A 25 37.05 -8.42 -28.69
N GLN A 26 35.96 -8.63 -27.96
CA GLN A 26 35.94 -9.52 -26.81
C GLN A 26 35.71 -10.98 -27.23
N ALA A 27 36.30 -11.92 -26.49
CA ALA A 27 36.02 -13.34 -26.66
C ALA A 27 34.69 -13.72 -25.96
N GLY A 28 33.94 -14.64 -26.56
CA GLY A 28 32.62 -15.05 -26.10
C GLY A 28 31.52 -14.02 -26.40
N THR A 29 30.27 -14.43 -26.24
CA THR A 29 29.11 -13.53 -26.39
C THR A 29 28.77 -12.87 -25.06
N THR A 30 28.00 -11.77 -25.10
CA THR A 30 27.47 -11.14 -23.89
C THR A 30 26.57 -12.12 -23.12
N ASP A 31 25.70 -12.85 -23.83
CA ASP A 31 24.80 -13.84 -23.23
C ASP A 31 25.57 -14.99 -22.59
N GLN A 32 26.63 -15.49 -23.24
CA GLN A 32 27.45 -16.56 -22.66
C GLN A 32 28.04 -16.12 -21.31
N ARG A 33 28.52 -14.87 -21.19
CA ARG A 33 29.03 -14.36 -19.91
C ARG A 33 27.94 -14.16 -18.87
N LEU A 34 26.73 -13.77 -19.26
CA LEU A 34 25.60 -13.63 -18.36
C LEU A 34 25.09 -14.99 -17.85
N LEU A 35 25.06 -16.01 -18.71
CA LEU A 35 24.41 -17.29 -18.46
C LEU A 35 25.36 -18.38 -17.91
N ASP A 36 26.64 -18.38 -18.30
CA ASP A 36 27.61 -19.41 -17.87
C ASP A 36 28.40 -19.02 -16.60
N THR A 37 28.33 -17.76 -16.14
CA THR A 37 29.16 -17.26 -15.03
C THR A 37 28.40 -17.25 -13.71
N GLU A 38 28.84 -18.03 -12.74
CA GLU A 38 28.47 -17.86 -11.32
C GLU A 38 29.45 -16.89 -10.66
N GLY A 39 29.08 -15.60 -10.64
CA GLY A 39 29.83 -14.56 -9.92
C GLY A 39 29.52 -14.54 -8.42
N ASP A 40 30.24 -13.71 -7.67
CA ASP A 40 29.90 -13.43 -6.26
C ASP A 40 28.49 -12.82 -6.15
N SER A 41 27.75 -13.19 -5.12
CA SER A 41 26.39 -12.74 -4.84
C SER A 41 26.32 -11.62 -3.81
N GLU A 42 27.44 -11.15 -3.24
CA GLU A 42 27.46 -10.11 -2.20
C GLU A 42 26.64 -8.86 -2.60
N TRP A 43 26.69 -8.47 -3.87
CA TRP A 43 25.96 -7.30 -4.40
C TRP A 43 24.45 -7.36 -4.13
N VAL A 44 23.84 -8.56 -4.00
CA VAL A 44 22.40 -8.70 -3.72
C VAL A 44 22.00 -8.20 -2.33
N HIS A 45 22.97 -8.03 -1.42
CA HIS A 45 22.77 -7.54 -0.06
C HIS A 45 23.17 -6.07 0.13
N THR A 46 23.61 -5.40 -0.94
CA THR A 46 24.07 -4.01 -0.93
C THR A 46 22.93 -3.02 -1.24
N ASP A 47 23.08 -1.78 -0.80
CA ASP A 47 22.06 -0.73 -1.03
C ASP A 47 21.79 -0.41 -2.51
N PRO A 48 22.79 -0.37 -3.42
CA PRO A 48 22.52 -0.20 -4.84
C PRO A 48 21.54 -1.24 -5.40
N TRP A 49 21.66 -2.50 -4.98
CA TRP A 49 20.70 -3.52 -5.39
C TRP A 49 19.35 -3.39 -4.70
N ARG A 50 19.33 -2.97 -3.42
CA ARG A 50 18.07 -2.66 -2.72
C ARG A 50 17.29 -1.54 -3.43
N VAL A 51 17.96 -0.51 -3.95
CA VAL A 51 17.31 0.55 -4.74
C VAL A 51 16.59 -0.06 -5.96
N MET A 52 17.23 -0.98 -6.66
CA MET A 52 16.60 -1.68 -7.80
C MET A 52 15.38 -2.51 -7.36
N ARG A 53 15.47 -3.23 -6.23
CA ARG A 53 14.32 -3.98 -5.69
C ARG A 53 13.16 -3.07 -5.27
N ILE A 54 13.46 -1.96 -4.61
CA ILE A 54 12.46 -0.95 -4.21
C ILE A 54 11.78 -0.38 -5.45
N GLN A 55 12.55 -0.04 -6.49
CA GLN A 55 12.01 0.42 -7.76
C GLN A 55 11.09 -0.63 -8.39
N SER A 56 11.52 -1.90 -8.45
CA SER A 56 10.69 -3.00 -8.94
C SER A 56 9.37 -3.10 -8.20
N GLU A 57 9.38 -2.99 -6.87
CA GLU A 57 8.16 -3.08 -6.06
C GLU A 57 7.19 -1.90 -6.31
N PHE A 58 7.72 -0.70 -6.60
CA PHE A 58 6.89 0.41 -7.10
C PHE A 58 6.28 0.13 -8.48
N VAL A 59 7.07 -0.44 -9.41
CA VAL A 59 6.58 -0.79 -10.76
C VAL A 59 5.47 -1.84 -10.67
N GLU A 60 5.66 -2.88 -9.88
CA GLU A 60 4.69 -3.95 -9.66
C GLU A 60 3.41 -3.41 -9.00
N GLY A 61 3.54 -2.63 -7.92
CA GLY A 61 2.40 -2.02 -7.24
C GLY A 61 1.63 -1.06 -8.14
N PHE A 62 2.31 -0.22 -8.93
CA PHE A 62 1.65 0.68 -9.86
C PHE A 62 0.97 -0.04 -11.01
N GLY A 63 1.60 -1.09 -11.55
CA GLY A 63 1.02 -1.91 -12.61
C GLY A 63 -0.23 -2.65 -12.13
N ALA A 64 -0.18 -3.28 -10.96
CA ALA A 64 -1.29 -4.06 -10.41
C ALA A 64 -2.52 -3.21 -10.08
N LEU A 65 -2.33 -1.93 -9.72
CA LEU A 65 -3.41 -1.02 -9.31
C LEU A 65 -3.76 0.02 -10.39
N ALA A 66 -3.19 -0.08 -11.59
CA ALA A 66 -3.31 0.94 -12.64
C ALA A 66 -4.75 1.23 -13.07
N GLU A 67 -5.60 0.22 -13.10
CA GLU A 67 -6.99 0.30 -13.56
C GLU A 67 -8.00 0.28 -12.41
N LEU A 68 -7.54 0.49 -11.17
CA LEU A 68 -8.41 0.48 -10.02
C LEU A 68 -9.41 1.65 -10.12
N PRO A 69 -10.73 1.40 -9.92
CA PRO A 69 -11.70 2.48 -9.85
C PRO A 69 -11.46 3.34 -8.60
N SER A 70 -12.28 4.39 -8.40
CA SER A 70 -12.30 5.13 -7.15
C SER A 70 -12.34 4.17 -5.96
N ALA A 71 -11.49 4.39 -4.95
CA ALA A 71 -11.32 3.48 -3.85
C ALA A 71 -11.16 4.21 -2.52
N ILE A 72 -11.52 3.53 -1.44
CA ILE A 72 -11.32 3.97 -0.06
C ILE A 72 -10.45 2.95 0.65
N SER A 73 -9.41 3.42 1.34
CA SER A 73 -8.59 2.54 2.16
C SER A 73 -9.21 2.42 3.54
N VAL A 74 -9.34 1.19 4.02
CA VAL A 74 -9.94 0.86 5.31
C VAL A 74 -8.88 0.22 6.20
N PHE A 75 -8.70 0.80 7.39
CA PHE A 75 -7.74 0.33 8.38
C PHE A 75 -8.44 -0.09 9.67
N GLY A 76 -7.82 -0.99 10.42
CA GLY A 76 -8.29 -1.43 11.72
C GLY A 76 -7.42 -2.53 12.28
N SER A 77 -7.77 -3.05 13.45
CA SER A 77 -7.01 -4.09 14.12
C SER A 77 -6.99 -5.40 13.33
N ALA A 78 -5.79 -5.97 13.16
CA ALA A 78 -5.60 -7.36 12.75
C ALA A 78 -6.16 -8.38 13.77
N ARG A 79 -6.44 -7.93 14.99
CA ARG A 79 -6.81 -8.79 16.13
C ARG A 79 -8.30 -8.78 16.44
N THR A 80 -9.11 -8.03 15.69
CA THR A 80 -10.58 -7.98 15.90
C THR A 80 -11.17 -9.37 15.62
N PRO A 81 -11.80 -10.04 16.59
CA PRO A 81 -12.36 -11.36 16.36
C PRO A 81 -13.61 -11.30 15.46
N ALA A 82 -13.77 -12.30 14.58
CA ALA A 82 -14.97 -12.44 13.76
C ALA A 82 -16.25 -12.57 14.63
N GLY A 83 -17.35 -11.98 14.15
CA GLY A 83 -18.64 -11.97 14.85
C GLY A 83 -18.74 -10.97 16.01
N THR A 84 -17.70 -10.19 16.29
CA THR A 84 -17.79 -9.06 17.24
C THR A 84 -18.49 -7.87 16.59
N PRO A 85 -19.08 -6.95 17.37
CA PRO A 85 -19.70 -5.73 16.83
C PRO A 85 -18.76 -4.90 15.95
N GLU A 86 -17.47 -4.84 16.29
CA GLU A 86 -16.44 -4.16 15.48
C GLU A 86 -16.20 -4.84 14.14
N TYR A 87 -16.13 -6.18 14.11
CA TYR A 87 -15.99 -6.94 12.87
C TYR A 87 -17.22 -6.78 11.97
N GLU A 88 -18.42 -6.85 12.55
CA GLU A 88 -19.67 -6.64 11.80
C GLU A 88 -19.78 -5.19 11.28
N ALA A 89 -19.31 -4.20 12.04
CA ALA A 89 -19.19 -2.83 11.56
C ALA A 89 -18.25 -2.73 10.35
N GLY A 90 -17.07 -3.37 10.38
CA GLY A 90 -16.16 -3.43 9.25
C GLY A 90 -16.79 -4.06 8.00
N THR A 91 -17.57 -5.14 8.19
CA THR A 91 -18.30 -5.79 7.09
C THR A 91 -19.37 -4.87 6.50
N ARG A 92 -20.14 -4.16 7.33
CA ARG A 92 -21.13 -3.19 6.86
C ARG A 92 -20.50 -2.00 6.14
N ILE A 93 -19.39 -1.47 6.66
CA ILE A 93 -18.62 -0.38 6.02
C ILE A 93 -18.12 -0.83 4.65
N GLY A 94 -17.49 -2.00 4.55
CA GLY A 94 -17.00 -2.53 3.27
C GLY A 94 -18.11 -2.67 2.22
N ARG A 95 -19.29 -3.15 2.63
CA ARG A 95 -20.47 -3.25 1.76
C ARG A 95 -20.98 -1.87 1.32
N ALA A 96 -21.17 -0.96 2.27
CA ALA A 96 -21.72 0.36 2.00
C ALA A 96 -20.78 1.21 1.09
N LEU A 97 -19.46 1.06 1.23
CA LEU A 97 -18.49 1.70 0.32
C LEU A 97 -18.64 1.20 -1.12
N VAL A 98 -18.85 -0.11 -1.31
CA VAL A 98 -19.10 -0.68 -2.64
C VAL A 98 -20.43 -0.20 -3.21
N GLU A 99 -21.48 -0.16 -2.40
CA GLU A 99 -22.80 0.37 -2.81
C GLU A 99 -22.71 1.85 -3.20
N ALA A 100 -21.79 2.60 -2.58
CA ALA A 100 -21.45 3.97 -2.95
C ALA A 100 -20.51 4.10 -4.18
N GLY A 101 -20.15 2.98 -4.81
CA GLY A 101 -19.35 2.95 -6.03
C GLY A 101 -17.84 3.06 -5.82
N PHE A 102 -17.33 2.63 -4.67
CA PHE A 102 -15.89 2.56 -4.37
C PHE A 102 -15.38 1.12 -4.31
N ALA A 103 -14.15 0.92 -4.78
CA ALA A 103 -13.35 -0.22 -4.36
C ALA A 103 -12.91 -0.06 -2.90
N VAL A 104 -12.61 -1.18 -2.24
CA VAL A 104 -12.13 -1.19 -0.85
C VAL A 104 -10.71 -1.71 -0.83
N ILE A 105 -9.79 -0.90 -0.29
CA ILE A 105 -8.38 -1.26 -0.12
C ILE A 105 -8.13 -1.52 1.37
N THR A 106 -7.46 -2.61 1.70
CA THR A 106 -7.03 -2.90 3.09
C THR A 106 -5.59 -3.37 3.11
N GLY A 107 -5.03 -3.61 4.29
CA GLY A 107 -3.74 -4.31 4.44
C GLY A 107 -3.78 -5.81 4.13
N GLY A 108 -4.95 -6.34 3.75
CA GLY A 108 -5.13 -7.75 3.37
C GLY A 108 -5.03 -8.76 4.52
N GLY A 109 -4.78 -8.31 5.75
CA GLY A 109 -4.68 -9.18 6.92
C GLY A 109 -6.03 -9.63 7.51
N PRO A 110 -6.01 -10.37 8.63
CA PRO A 110 -7.19 -10.77 9.40
C PRO A 110 -7.90 -9.58 10.10
N GLY A 111 -8.95 -9.90 10.85
CA GLY A 111 -9.65 -8.96 11.72
C GLY A 111 -10.44 -7.90 10.97
N ALA A 112 -10.31 -6.63 11.36
CA ALA A 112 -11.06 -5.54 10.75
C ALA A 112 -10.76 -5.35 9.25
N MET A 113 -9.54 -5.69 8.81
CA MET A 113 -9.17 -5.68 7.40
C MET A 113 -9.96 -6.74 6.62
N GLU A 114 -9.98 -7.98 7.13
CA GLU A 114 -10.78 -9.06 6.56
C GLU A 114 -12.27 -8.71 6.53
N ALA A 115 -12.80 -8.13 7.61
CA ALA A 115 -14.19 -7.69 7.66
C ALA A 115 -14.54 -6.72 6.52
N ALA A 116 -13.72 -5.70 6.30
CA ALA A 116 -13.93 -4.74 5.21
C ALA A 116 -13.83 -5.40 3.83
N ASN A 117 -12.84 -6.28 3.61
CA ASN A 117 -12.73 -7.04 2.36
C ASN A 117 -13.94 -7.96 2.14
N LYS A 118 -14.40 -8.63 3.19
CA LYS A 118 -15.58 -9.50 3.16
C LYS A 118 -16.82 -8.71 2.74
N GLY A 119 -17.08 -7.57 3.38
CA GLY A 119 -18.19 -6.69 3.04
C GLY A 119 -18.17 -6.25 1.58
N ALA A 120 -16.99 -5.83 1.10
CA ALA A 120 -16.82 -5.42 -0.29
C ALA A 120 -17.08 -6.55 -1.29
N ARG A 121 -16.56 -7.74 -1.00
CA ARG A 121 -16.71 -8.93 -1.86
C ARG A 121 -18.16 -9.43 -1.89
N GLU A 122 -18.85 -9.45 -0.75
CA GLU A 122 -20.27 -9.81 -0.67
C GLU A 122 -21.17 -8.85 -1.48
N ALA A 123 -20.79 -7.57 -1.52
CA ALA A 123 -21.43 -6.54 -2.34
C ALA A 123 -21.05 -6.59 -3.83
N LYS A 124 -20.22 -7.57 -4.24
CA LYS A 124 -19.71 -7.74 -5.62
C LYS A 124 -18.89 -6.55 -6.12
N GLY A 125 -18.24 -5.83 -5.21
CA GLY A 125 -17.29 -4.77 -5.53
C GLY A 125 -15.86 -5.30 -5.64
N VAL A 126 -14.92 -4.40 -5.93
CA VAL A 126 -13.49 -4.73 -6.00
C VAL A 126 -12.88 -4.68 -4.59
N SER A 127 -12.39 -5.83 -4.12
CA SER A 127 -11.73 -5.98 -2.82
C SER A 127 -10.22 -6.13 -2.99
N VAL A 128 -9.45 -5.16 -2.48
CA VAL A 128 -7.99 -5.10 -2.61
C VAL A 128 -7.32 -5.38 -1.26
N GLY A 129 -6.24 -6.16 -1.27
CA GLY A 129 -5.40 -6.45 -0.12
C GLY A 129 -3.94 -6.15 -0.41
N LEU A 130 -3.39 -5.14 0.27
CA LEU A 130 -1.99 -4.76 0.18
C LEU A 130 -1.24 -5.35 1.38
N GLY A 131 -0.79 -6.59 1.23
CA GLY A 131 -0.06 -7.33 2.26
C GLY A 131 1.34 -6.78 2.50
N ILE A 132 1.94 -7.16 3.62
CA ILE A 132 3.34 -6.86 3.95
C ILE A 132 4.00 -8.11 4.51
N GLU A 133 5.26 -8.35 4.14
CA GLU A 133 6.05 -9.44 4.71
C GLU A 133 6.27 -9.21 6.22
N LEU A 134 5.74 -10.11 7.03
CA LEU A 134 5.91 -10.14 8.49
C LEU A 134 6.36 -11.52 8.96
N PRO A 135 7.09 -11.61 10.08
CA PRO A 135 7.58 -12.89 10.58
C PRO A 135 6.51 -13.79 11.21
N PHE A 136 5.31 -13.27 11.52
CA PHE A 136 4.26 -13.99 12.27
C PHE A 136 2.86 -13.93 11.64
N GLU A 137 2.58 -12.91 10.82
CA GLU A 137 1.28 -12.73 10.17
C GLU A 137 1.47 -13.06 8.69
N GLN A 138 0.98 -14.22 8.26
CA GLN A 138 1.22 -14.75 6.92
C GLN A 138 -0.07 -14.89 6.12
N GLY A 139 -0.03 -14.36 4.90
CA GLY A 139 -1.08 -14.54 3.90
C GLY A 139 -2.08 -13.39 3.83
N LEU A 140 -2.74 -13.30 2.68
CA LEU A 140 -3.90 -12.43 2.48
C LEU A 140 -5.16 -13.18 2.92
N ASN A 141 -6.12 -12.45 3.49
CA ASN A 141 -7.41 -13.01 3.86
C ASN A 141 -8.19 -13.51 2.62
N PRO A 142 -9.14 -14.46 2.78
CA PRO A 142 -9.80 -15.13 1.65
C PRO A 142 -10.80 -14.25 0.89
N HIS A 143 -10.98 -12.98 1.30
CA HIS A 143 -11.90 -12.03 0.68
C HIS A 143 -11.17 -10.99 -0.18
N VAL A 144 -9.86 -11.12 -0.37
CA VAL A 144 -9.08 -10.29 -1.29
C VAL A 144 -9.21 -10.83 -2.72
N ASP A 145 -9.61 -9.96 -3.67
CA ASP A 145 -9.67 -10.29 -5.10
C ASP A 145 -8.40 -9.82 -5.83
N ILE A 146 -7.89 -8.62 -5.49
CA ILE A 146 -6.61 -8.09 -5.99
C ILE A 146 -5.61 -8.02 -4.84
N GLY A 147 -4.60 -8.89 -4.87
CA GLY A 147 -3.59 -8.99 -3.81
C GLY A 147 -2.21 -8.58 -4.27
N VAL A 148 -1.53 -7.71 -3.51
CA VAL A 148 -0.10 -7.39 -3.71
C VAL A 148 0.61 -7.52 -2.36
N ASN A 149 1.64 -8.36 -2.27
CA ASN A 149 2.43 -8.53 -1.06
C ASN A 149 3.73 -7.74 -1.17
N PHE A 150 3.84 -6.69 -0.36
CA PHE A 150 5.01 -5.82 -0.31
C PHE A 150 6.06 -6.37 0.66
N ARG A 151 7.32 -5.99 0.44
CA ARG A 151 8.40 -6.18 1.41
C ARG A 151 8.76 -4.87 2.09
N TYR A 152 8.65 -3.75 1.39
CA TYR A 152 9.03 -2.44 1.89
C TYR A 152 7.80 -1.66 2.35
N PHE A 153 7.72 -1.39 3.66
CA PHE A 153 6.61 -0.66 4.29
C PHE A 153 6.26 0.65 3.59
N PHE A 154 7.25 1.45 3.22
CA PHE A 154 7.04 2.77 2.61
C PHE A 154 6.48 2.69 1.17
N VAL A 155 6.77 1.62 0.44
CA VAL A 155 6.18 1.38 -0.89
C VAL A 155 4.70 1.12 -0.71
N ARG A 156 4.35 0.21 0.22
CA ARG A 156 2.97 -0.12 0.56
C ARG A 156 2.16 1.11 1.03
N LYS A 157 2.73 1.90 1.93
CA LYS A 157 2.14 3.17 2.41
C LYS A 157 1.78 4.12 1.27
N THR A 158 2.70 4.26 0.31
CA THR A 158 2.44 5.07 -0.89
C THR A 158 1.21 4.58 -1.66
N MET A 159 1.01 3.25 -1.77
CA MET A 159 -0.14 2.69 -2.49
C MET A 159 -1.47 2.98 -1.79
N PHE A 160 -1.52 2.95 -0.46
CA PHE A 160 -2.73 3.28 0.30
C PHE A 160 -3.23 4.70 0.03
N VAL A 161 -2.31 5.66 -0.10
CA VAL A 161 -2.67 7.06 -0.35
C VAL A 161 -2.90 7.33 -1.83
N LYS A 162 -2.03 6.80 -2.71
CA LYS A 162 -2.09 7.08 -4.16
C LYS A 162 -3.40 6.60 -4.80
N TYR A 163 -3.88 5.42 -4.40
CA TYR A 163 -5.02 4.77 -5.04
C TYR A 163 -6.34 4.97 -4.28
N ALA A 164 -6.30 5.57 -3.09
CA ALA A 164 -7.51 5.93 -2.36
C ALA A 164 -7.86 7.41 -2.51
N GLN A 165 -9.13 7.75 -2.26
CA GLN A 165 -9.59 9.13 -2.16
C GLN A 165 -9.94 9.53 -0.73
N GLY A 166 -9.84 8.61 0.22
CA GLY A 166 -10.11 8.85 1.64
C GLY A 166 -9.87 7.58 2.46
N PHE A 167 -9.85 7.75 3.78
CA PHE A 167 -9.65 6.68 4.75
C PHE A 167 -10.87 6.50 5.65
N VAL A 168 -11.19 5.23 5.94
CA VAL A 168 -12.05 4.85 7.07
C VAL A 168 -11.21 4.03 8.04
N VAL A 169 -11.23 4.40 9.32
CA VAL A 169 -10.34 3.87 10.35
C VAL A 169 -11.18 3.29 11.48
N LEU A 170 -11.30 1.96 11.49
CA LEU A 170 -11.89 1.19 12.58
C LEU A 170 -10.94 1.10 13.78
N PRO A 171 -11.43 0.71 14.97
CA PRO A 171 -10.58 0.49 16.14
C PRO A 171 -9.38 -0.40 15.83
N GLY A 172 -8.19 0.08 16.22
CA GLY A 172 -6.93 -0.49 15.76
C GLY A 172 -5.72 -0.10 16.58
N GLY A 173 -4.68 -0.93 16.48
CA GLY A 173 -3.43 -0.77 17.23
C GLY A 173 -2.42 0.18 16.57
N LEU A 174 -1.14 -0.06 16.83
CA LEU A 174 -0.05 0.81 16.38
C LEU A 174 0.03 0.98 14.85
N GLY A 175 -0.18 -0.10 14.09
CA GLY A 175 -0.19 -0.01 12.62
C GLY A 175 -1.34 0.87 12.10
N THR A 176 -2.51 0.82 12.74
CA THR A 176 -3.64 1.68 12.41
C THR A 176 -3.37 3.14 12.75
N LEU A 177 -2.73 3.40 13.89
CA LEU A 177 -2.32 4.75 14.30
C LEU A 177 -1.26 5.34 13.36
N ASP A 178 -0.30 4.53 12.90
CA ASP A 178 0.73 4.92 11.94
C ASP A 178 0.09 5.45 10.63
N GLU A 179 -0.82 4.70 10.04
CA GLU A 179 -1.50 5.12 8.80
C GLU A 179 -2.44 6.32 9.03
N LEU A 180 -3.11 6.40 10.19
CA LEU A 180 -3.95 7.55 10.55
C LEU A 180 -3.13 8.84 10.63
N PHE A 181 -2.04 8.84 11.40
CA PHE A 181 -1.22 10.06 11.57
C PHE A 181 -0.44 10.42 10.31
N GLU A 182 -0.08 9.45 9.48
CA GLU A 182 0.48 9.72 8.15
C GLU A 182 -0.52 10.49 7.29
N ALA A 183 -1.77 10.01 7.18
CA ALA A 183 -2.81 10.69 6.42
C ALA A 183 -3.12 12.10 6.95
N LEU A 184 -3.28 12.25 8.27
CA LEU A 184 -3.51 13.56 8.89
C LEU A 184 -2.38 14.55 8.56
N THR A 185 -1.12 14.10 8.65
CA THR A 185 0.04 14.93 8.33
C THR A 185 0.06 15.32 6.84
N LEU A 186 -0.27 14.39 5.95
CA LEU A 186 -0.34 14.66 4.50
C LEU A 186 -1.42 15.69 4.15
N VAL A 187 -2.59 15.62 4.80
CA VAL A 187 -3.67 16.59 4.60
C VAL A 187 -3.31 17.94 5.22
N GLN A 188 -2.81 17.95 6.45
CA GLN A 188 -2.38 19.16 7.16
C GLN A 188 -1.35 19.95 6.35
N THR A 189 -0.37 19.24 5.78
CA THR A 189 0.71 19.84 4.97
C THR A 189 0.31 20.09 3.51
N ARG A 190 -0.96 19.83 3.15
CA ARG A 190 -1.52 19.99 1.79
C ARG A 190 -0.78 19.18 0.72
N LYS A 191 -0.11 18.09 1.11
CA LYS A 191 0.45 17.11 0.17
C LYS A 191 -0.68 16.31 -0.51
N VAL A 192 -1.80 16.20 0.18
CA VAL A 192 -3.09 15.77 -0.38
C VAL A 192 -4.15 16.79 0.05
N THR A 193 -5.07 17.17 -0.84
CA THR A 193 -5.95 18.35 -0.63
C THR A 193 -7.44 18.02 -0.52
N ARG A 194 -7.87 16.80 -0.83
CA ARG A 194 -9.26 16.31 -0.73
C ARG A 194 -9.23 14.84 -0.32
N PHE A 195 -9.11 14.60 0.98
CA PHE A 195 -8.91 13.26 1.50
C PHE A 195 -9.64 13.11 2.84
N PRO A 196 -10.95 12.80 2.82
CA PRO A 196 -11.72 12.54 4.04
C PRO A 196 -11.06 11.45 4.88
N ILE A 197 -10.96 11.70 6.18
CA ILE A 197 -10.51 10.72 7.17
C ILE A 197 -11.67 10.53 8.15
N VAL A 198 -12.20 9.32 8.23
CA VAL A 198 -13.28 8.99 9.15
C VAL A 198 -12.81 7.96 10.15
N LEU A 199 -12.95 8.28 11.43
CA LEU A 199 -12.72 7.38 12.55
C LEU A 199 -14.06 6.76 12.95
N PHE A 200 -14.13 5.43 12.99
CA PHE A 200 -15.31 4.70 13.43
C PHE A 200 -15.12 4.19 14.86
N GLY A 201 -16.10 4.40 15.75
CA GLY A 201 -16.06 4.00 17.15
C GLY A 201 -15.72 5.17 18.08
N THR A 202 -16.69 6.01 18.40
CA THR A 202 -16.51 7.23 19.23
C THR A 202 -15.89 6.91 20.59
N ALA A 203 -16.34 5.84 21.23
CA ALA A 203 -15.84 5.41 22.53
C ALA A 203 -14.36 4.98 22.49
N TYR A 204 -13.91 4.36 21.39
CA TYR A 204 -12.53 3.92 21.23
C TYR A 204 -11.58 5.11 21.01
N TRP A 205 -11.95 6.02 20.11
CA TRP A 205 -11.11 7.14 19.71
C TRP A 205 -11.20 8.35 20.65
N GLY A 206 -12.22 8.43 21.50
CA GLY A 206 -12.51 9.60 22.34
C GLY A 206 -11.31 10.05 23.18
N GLY A 207 -10.62 9.13 23.84
CA GLY A 207 -9.44 9.46 24.65
C GLY A 207 -8.26 10.01 23.84
N LEU A 208 -8.05 9.50 22.61
CA LEU A 208 -7.02 10.03 21.72
C LEU A 208 -7.36 11.45 21.26
N VAL A 209 -8.61 11.67 20.85
CA VAL A 209 -9.09 12.98 20.39
C VAL A 209 -9.05 14.01 21.53
N GLU A 210 -9.40 13.61 22.74
CA GLU A 210 -9.29 14.44 23.93
C GLU A 210 -7.84 14.82 24.21
N TRP A 211 -6.90 13.88 24.14
CA TRP A 211 -5.47 14.18 24.30
C TRP A 211 -4.94 15.12 23.20
N LEU A 212 -5.32 14.90 21.94
CA LEU A 212 -4.97 15.79 20.82
C LEU A 212 -5.44 17.22 21.10
N ARG A 213 -6.67 17.40 21.58
CA ARG A 213 -7.22 18.71 21.94
C ARG A 213 -6.53 19.32 23.16
N ASN A 214 -6.54 18.60 24.29
CA ASN A 214 -6.16 19.13 25.60
C ASN A 214 -4.65 19.20 25.82
N THR A 215 -3.86 18.52 25.00
CA THR A 215 -2.39 18.51 25.11
C THR A 215 -1.76 19.07 23.84
N VAL A 216 -1.99 18.44 22.69
CA VAL A 216 -1.27 18.79 21.46
C VAL A 216 -1.67 20.18 20.96
N VAL A 217 -2.98 20.46 20.86
CA VAL A 217 -3.49 21.77 20.46
C VAL A 217 -3.31 22.80 21.58
N ALA A 218 -3.70 22.48 22.82
CA ALA A 218 -3.58 23.41 23.94
C ALA A 218 -2.14 23.91 24.18
N GLN A 219 -1.13 23.09 23.88
CA GLN A 219 0.28 23.48 24.00
C GLN A 219 0.89 24.00 22.69
N GLY A 220 0.09 24.27 21.66
CA GLY A 220 0.52 24.90 20.40
C GLY A 220 1.37 24.00 19.49
N LYS A 221 1.20 22.68 19.57
CA LYS A 221 1.86 21.71 18.67
C LYS A 221 1.02 21.42 17.42
N ALA A 222 -0.27 21.75 17.47
CA ALA A 222 -1.22 21.76 16.36
C ALA A 222 -2.24 22.89 16.57
N SER A 223 -3.13 23.10 15.60
CA SER A 223 -4.22 24.07 15.67
C SER A 223 -5.59 23.38 15.82
N GLU A 224 -6.58 24.10 16.36
CA GLU A 224 -7.97 23.60 16.42
C GLU A 224 -8.54 23.21 15.05
N LYS A 225 -8.06 23.85 13.97
CA LYS A 225 -8.47 23.53 12.60
C LYS A 225 -7.92 22.16 12.15
N ASP A 226 -6.81 21.70 12.72
CA ASP A 226 -6.26 20.39 12.38
C ASP A 226 -7.13 19.25 12.92
N LEU A 227 -7.95 19.51 13.95
CA LEU A 227 -8.95 18.55 14.44
C LEU A 227 -10.18 18.44 13.52
N LEU A 228 -10.32 19.33 12.54
CA LEU A 228 -11.37 19.25 11.51
C LEU A 228 -10.96 18.37 10.32
N LEU A 229 -9.73 17.84 10.33
CA LEU A 229 -9.22 16.99 9.26
C LEU A 229 -9.77 15.56 9.31
N PHE A 230 -10.43 15.19 10.41
CA PHE A 230 -11.09 13.91 10.54
C PHE A 230 -12.47 14.06 11.18
N HIS A 231 -13.33 13.10 10.90
CA HIS A 231 -14.65 12.97 11.51
C HIS A 231 -14.70 11.74 12.41
N LEU A 232 -15.52 11.76 13.45
CA LEU A 232 -15.69 10.66 14.39
C LEU A 232 -17.17 10.27 14.44
N THR A 233 -17.48 8.99 14.21
CA THR A 233 -18.86 8.50 14.16
C THR A 233 -18.98 7.04 14.63
N ASP A 234 -20.19 6.63 14.98
CA ASP A 234 -20.61 5.24 15.23
C ASP A 234 -21.61 4.74 14.17
N ASP A 235 -21.97 5.57 13.21
CA ASP A 235 -22.95 5.32 12.16
C ASP A 235 -22.21 5.01 10.83
N VAL A 236 -22.54 3.87 10.24
CA VAL A 236 -21.86 3.37 9.02
C VAL A 236 -22.25 4.22 7.82
N GLU A 237 -23.52 4.59 7.74
CA GLU A 237 -24.10 5.41 6.71
C GLU A 237 -23.55 6.84 6.77
N GLU A 238 -23.39 7.39 7.97
CA GLU A 238 -22.69 8.67 8.18
C GLU A 238 -21.23 8.59 7.72
N ALA A 239 -20.50 7.54 8.12
CA ALA A 239 -19.10 7.36 7.72
C ALA A 239 -18.93 7.36 6.19
N VAL A 240 -19.79 6.62 5.48
CA VAL A 240 -19.76 6.53 4.02
C VAL A 240 -20.19 7.86 3.39
N ALA A 241 -21.21 8.54 3.93
CA ALA A 241 -21.65 9.84 3.45
C ALA A 241 -20.56 10.93 3.57
N LEU A 242 -19.80 10.92 4.66
CA LEU A 242 -18.68 11.85 4.84
C LEU A 242 -17.58 11.62 3.80
N VAL A 243 -17.25 10.35 3.54
CA VAL A 243 -16.24 9.99 2.55
C VAL A 243 -16.71 10.25 1.11
N THR A 244 -17.99 10.06 0.80
CA THR A 244 -18.52 10.34 -0.56
C THR A 244 -18.65 11.84 -0.85
N LYS A 245 -19.20 12.61 0.09
CA LYS A 245 -19.47 14.04 -0.08
C LYS A 245 -18.20 14.84 -0.33
N GLU A 246 -17.11 14.50 0.33
CA GLU A 246 -15.83 15.20 0.18
C GLU A 246 -15.05 14.79 -1.07
N THR A 247 -15.37 13.64 -1.68
CA THR A 247 -14.73 13.17 -2.92
C THR A 247 -15.37 13.74 -4.20
N GLY A 248 -16.48 14.49 -4.07
CA GLY A 248 -17.07 15.27 -5.16
C GLY A 248 -17.88 14.46 -6.18
N LYS A 249 -18.43 13.31 -5.78
CA LYS A 249 -19.49 12.61 -6.52
C LYS A 249 -20.86 13.04 -6.05
#